data_AF-A0A3N0W5C4-F1
#
_entry.id   AF-A0A3N0W5C4-F1
#
_cell.length_a   1.000
_cell.length_b   1.000
_cell.length_c   1.000
_cell.angle_alpha   90.00
_cell.angle_beta   90.00
_cell.angle_gamma   90.00
#
_symmetry.space_group_name_H-M   'P 1'
#
loop_
_entity.id
_entity.type
_entity.pdbx_description
1 polymer ?
#
loop_
_entity_poly.entity_id
_entity_poly.type
_entity_poly.pdbx_seq_one_letter_code
_entity_poly.pdbx_strand_id
1 'polypeptide(L)'
;MSEIKSLIEKIRKFNKDRDWEQFHNPKDLAIALNIESSELLELFLWKRDTEVNTDRVKEELADIFTFALNIADKFNLDVVEIIEDKMKKNAEKYPIDKSKGTSKKYSDL
;
A
#
# COMPACT_ATOMS: atom_id res chain seq x y z
N MET A 1 14.56 9.61 13.37
CA MET A 1 13.19 9.30 12.93
C MET A 1 13.30 8.52 11.63
N SER A 2 12.55 7.43 11.43
CA SER A 2 12.62 6.68 10.17
C SER A 2 12.07 7.50 8.99
N GLU A 3 12.50 7.20 7.77
CA GLU A 3 12.04 7.91 6.56
C GLU A 3 10.51 7.84 6.40
N ILE A 4 9.90 6.69 6.72
CA ILE A 4 8.44 6.51 6.68
C ILE A 4 7.75 7.43 7.70
N LYS A 5 8.27 7.54 8.92
CA LYS A 5 7.71 8.45 9.92
C LYS A 5 7.80 9.91 9.46
N SER A 6 8.92 10.31 8.85
CA SER A 6 9.06 11.64 8.26
C SER A 6 8.07 11.88 7.11
N LEU A 7 7.80 10.86 6.29
CA LEU A 7 6.81 10.95 5.20
C LEU A 7 5.38 11.10 5.75
N ILE A 8 5.00 10.30 6.75
CA ILE A 8 3.70 10.43 7.43
C ILE A 8 3.53 11.84 8.00
N GLU A 9 4.55 12.41 8.65
CA GLU A 9 4.47 13.78 9.17
C GLU A 9 4.25 14.82 8.07
N LYS A 10 4.92 14.68 6.92
CA LYS A 10 4.71 15.56 5.76
C LYS A 10 3.29 15.45 5.21
N ILE A 11 2.75 14.23 5.08
CA ILE A 11 1.39 13.98 4.63
C ILE A 11 0.38 14.57 5.62
N ARG A 12 0.56 14.32 6.93
CA ARG A 12 -0.28 14.87 7.99
C ARG A 12 -0.31 16.40 7.93
N LYS A 13 0.87 17.03 7.80
CA LYS A 13 0.97 18.49 7.64
C LYS A 13 0.24 18.96 6.37
N PHE A 14 0.43 18.29 5.24
CA PHE A 14 -0.22 18.64 3.97
C PHE A 14 -1.75 18.62 4.08
N ASN A 15 -2.31 17.62 4.75
CA ASN A 15 -3.74 17.47 5.00
C ASN A 15 -4.26 18.55 5.96
N LYS A 16 -3.54 18.78 7.06
CA LYS A 16 -3.90 19.78 8.07
C LYS A 16 -3.91 21.19 7.50
N ASP A 17 -2.91 21.54 6.69
CA ASP A 17 -2.82 22.85 6.03
C ASP A 17 -4.01 23.12 5.08
N ARG A 18 -4.76 22.10 4.69
CA ARG A 18 -5.95 22.17 3.83
C ARG A 18 -7.26 21.90 4.58
N ASP A 19 -7.20 21.71 5.89
CA ASP A 19 -8.35 21.31 6.72
C ASP A 19 -9.03 20.01 6.25
N TRP A 20 -8.28 19.11 5.59
CA TRP A 20 -8.83 17.87 5.04
C TRP A 20 -9.01 16.75 6.06
N GLU A 21 -8.47 16.92 7.27
CA GLU A 21 -8.60 15.92 8.34
C GLU A 21 -10.06 15.59 8.68
N GLN A 22 -10.99 16.52 8.42
CA GLN A 22 -12.43 16.32 8.59
C GLN A 22 -13.04 15.28 7.63
N PHE A 23 -12.44 15.08 6.45
CA PHE A 23 -12.86 14.09 5.45
C PHE A 23 -12.12 12.76 5.60
N HIS A 24 -10.97 12.75 6.29
CA HIS A 24 -10.10 11.59 6.44
C HIS A 24 -10.48 10.71 7.63
N ASN A 25 -11.73 10.24 7.69
CA ASN A 25 -12.09 9.15 8.62
C ASN A 25 -11.63 7.79 8.06
N PRO A 26 -11.44 6.75 8.90
CA PRO A 26 -10.90 5.47 8.44
C PRO A 26 -11.68 4.80 7.30
N LYS A 27 -13.01 4.94 7.28
CA LYS A 27 -13.86 4.37 6.23
C LYS A 27 -13.61 5.06 4.90
N ASP A 28 -13.59 6.38 4.88
CA ASP A 28 -13.40 7.14 3.64
C ASP A 28 -11.97 7.02 3.11
N LEU A 29 -10.96 6.95 3.99
CA LEU A 29 -9.59 6.64 3.58
C LEU A 29 -9.44 5.26 2.94
N ALA A 30 -10.12 4.24 3.49
CA ALA A 30 -10.11 2.90 2.91
C ALA A 30 -10.81 2.84 1.54
N ILE A 31 -11.88 3.62 1.37
CA ILE A 31 -12.55 3.78 0.09
C ILE A 31 -11.61 4.45 -0.92
N ALA A 32 -10.97 5.56 -0.54
CA ALA A 32 -10.02 6.26 -1.40
C ALA A 32 -8.87 5.34 -1.84
N LEU A 33 -8.26 4.59 -0.91
CA LEU A 33 -7.22 3.60 -1.25
C LEU A 33 -7.69 2.58 -2.29
N ASN A 34 -8.94 2.10 -2.19
CA ASN A 34 -9.51 1.17 -3.15
C ASN A 34 -9.74 1.80 -4.53
N ILE A 35 -10.12 3.08 -4.58
CA ILE A 35 -10.26 3.84 -5.83
C ILE A 35 -8.90 3.90 -6.53
N GLU A 36 -7.84 4.37 -5.85
CA GLU A 36 -6.50 4.47 -6.45
C GLU A 36 -5.93 3.10 -6.87
N SER A 37 -6.24 2.06 -6.09
CA SER A 37 -5.89 0.68 -6.47
C SER A 37 -6.61 0.24 -7.76
N SER A 38 -7.81 0.75 -8.01
CA SER A 38 -8.58 0.49 -9.23
C SER A 38 -8.08 1.33 -10.40
N GLU A 39 -7.63 2.56 -10.17
CA GLU A 39 -6.97 3.39 -11.19
C GLU A 39 -5.65 2.74 -11.64
N LEU A 40 -4.84 2.24 -10.70
CA LEU A 40 -3.66 1.45 -11.02
C LEU A 40 -4.03 0.22 -11.86
N LEU A 41 -5.10 -0.50 -11.50
CA LEU A 41 -5.56 -1.68 -12.25
C LEU A 41 -5.96 -1.31 -13.69
N GLU A 42 -6.66 -0.19 -13.88
CA GLU A 42 -7.07 0.30 -15.21
C GLU A 42 -5.88 0.52 -16.14
N LEU A 43 -4.72 0.91 -15.60
CA LEU A 43 -3.51 1.08 -16.42
C LEU A 43 -3.08 -0.21 -17.13
N PHE A 44 -3.46 -1.39 -16.63
CA PHE A 44 -3.16 -2.70 -17.20
C PHE A 44 -4.33 -3.32 -17.97
N LEU A 45 -5.53 -2.76 -17.84
CA LEU A 45 -6.73 -3.31 -18.47
C LEU A 45 -6.61 -3.23 -20.00
N TRP A 46 -6.82 -4.37 -20.68
CA TRP A 46 -6.71 -4.54 -22.14
C TRP A 46 -5.34 -4.22 -22.76
N LYS A 47 -4.27 -4.22 -21.95
CA LYS A 47 -2.91 -3.91 -22.41
C LYS A 47 -1.95 -5.05 -22.08
N ARG A 48 -0.87 -5.15 -22.85
CA ARG A 48 0.30 -5.94 -22.46
C ARG A 48 1.10 -5.16 -21.41
N ASP A 49 1.82 -5.88 -20.57
CA ASP A 49 2.73 -5.33 -19.56
C ASP A 49 3.74 -4.32 -20.13
N THR A 50 4.22 -4.58 -21.34
CA THR A 50 5.15 -3.70 -22.09
C THR A 50 4.53 -2.39 -22.59
N GLU A 51 3.21 -2.24 -22.56
CA GLU A 51 2.48 -1.08 -23.09
C GLU A 51 2.05 -0.10 -21.98
N VAL A 52 2.35 -0.42 -20.73
CA VAL A 52 1.92 0.36 -19.56
C VAL A 52 2.80 1.59 -19.40
N ASN A 53 2.16 2.75 -19.20
CA ASN A 53 2.88 3.99 -18.92
C ASN A 53 3.39 3.98 -17.48
N THR A 54 4.71 3.86 -17.32
CA THR A 54 5.38 3.81 -16.02
C THR A 54 5.23 5.08 -15.20
N ASP A 55 5.09 6.25 -15.82
CA ASP A 55 4.89 7.50 -15.10
C ASP A 55 3.52 7.52 -14.43
N ARG A 56 2.49 7.02 -15.12
CA ARG A 56 1.15 6.87 -14.53
C ARG A 56 1.14 5.83 -13.42
N VAL A 57 1.81 4.69 -13.60
CA VAL A 57 1.97 3.68 -12.53
C VAL A 57 2.60 4.28 -11.27
N LYS A 58 3.61 5.14 -11.44
CA LYS A 58 4.27 5.82 -10.33
C LYS A 58 3.31 6.76 -9.59
N GLU A 59 2.46 7.47 -10.32
CA GLU A 59 1.45 8.37 -9.75
C GLU A 59 0.42 7.57 -8.94
N GLU A 60 -0.21 6.54 -9.53
CA GLU A 60 -1.22 5.73 -8.83
C GLU A 60 -0.64 5.00 -7.60
N LEU A 61 0.61 4.51 -7.69
CA LEU A 61 1.30 3.94 -6.52
C LEU A 61 1.56 4.97 -5.43
N ALA A 62 1.90 6.20 -5.79
CA ALA A 62 2.11 7.27 -4.81
C ALA A 62 0.80 7.59 -4.08
N ASP A 63 -0.33 7.59 -4.77
CA ASP A 63 -1.64 7.82 -4.17
C ASP A 63 -2.05 6.66 -3.26
N ILE A 64 -1.91 5.40 -3.71
CA ILE A 64 -2.12 4.20 -2.88
C ILE A 64 -1.29 4.26 -1.60
N PHE A 65 0.01 4.57 -1.70
CA PHE A 65 0.87 4.67 -0.52
C PHE A 65 0.46 5.83 0.38
N THR A 66 0.07 6.97 -0.18
CA THR A 66 -0.37 8.13 0.60
C THR A 66 -1.61 7.80 1.42
N PHE A 67 -2.62 7.16 0.83
CA PHE A 67 -3.81 6.73 1.59
C PHE A 67 -3.50 5.62 2.59
N ALA A 68 -2.67 4.64 2.24
CA ALA A 68 -2.24 3.59 3.17
C ALA A 68 -1.51 4.17 4.39
N LEU A 69 -0.62 5.14 4.18
CA LEU A 69 0.09 5.83 5.25
C LEU A 69 -0.84 6.72 6.09
N ASN A 70 -1.82 7.39 5.49
CA ASN A 70 -2.87 8.10 6.24
C ASN A 70 -3.67 7.14 7.14
N ILE A 71 -4.01 5.94 6.64
CA ILE A 71 -4.70 4.92 7.44
C ILE A 71 -3.80 4.46 8.59
N ALA A 72 -2.54 4.13 8.30
CA ALA A 72 -1.58 3.72 9.34
C ALA A 72 -1.44 4.81 10.43
N ASP A 73 -1.38 6.07 10.02
CA ASP A 73 -1.33 7.22 10.93
C ASP A 73 -2.58 7.33 11.81
N LYS A 74 -3.78 7.19 11.23
CA LYS A 74 -5.05 7.24 11.97
C LYS A 74 -5.18 6.15 13.02
N PHE A 75 -4.55 5.00 12.81
CA PHE A 75 -4.53 3.87 13.75
C PHE A 75 -3.25 3.82 14.62
N ASN A 76 -2.36 4.81 14.52
CA ASN A 76 -1.07 4.84 15.22
C ASN A 76 -0.23 3.57 14.99
N LEU A 77 -0.21 3.05 13.76
CA LEU A 77 0.53 1.86 13.39
C LEU A 77 1.96 2.20 12.99
N ASP A 78 2.94 1.44 13.50
CA ASP A 78 4.29 1.46 12.94
C ASP A 78 4.33 0.60 11.67
N VAL A 79 4.46 1.27 10.52
CA VAL A 79 4.41 0.65 9.19
C VAL A 79 5.50 -0.42 9.01
N VAL A 80 6.69 -0.19 9.57
CA VAL A 80 7.80 -1.15 9.45
C VAL A 80 7.46 -2.40 10.24
N GLU A 81 7.02 -2.23 11.48
CA GLU A 81 6.65 -3.34 12.37
C GLU A 81 5.55 -4.23 11.77
N ILE A 82 4.45 -3.64 11.27
CA ILE A 82 3.33 -4.42 10.71
C ILE A 82 3.74 -5.20 9.45
N ILE A 83 4.67 -4.67 8.65
CA ILE A 83 5.17 -5.34 7.45
C ILE A 83 6.10 -6.49 7.85
N GLU A 84 7.06 -6.25 8.74
CA GLU A 84 7.99 -7.28 9.20
C GLU A 84 7.28 -8.46 9.87
N ASP A 85 6.28 -8.17 10.71
CA ASP A 85 5.48 -9.22 11.34
C ASP A 85 4.64 -10.00 10.34
N LYS A 86 4.13 -9.34 9.31
CA LYS A 86 3.44 -10.04 8.21
C LYS A 86 4.42 -10.90 7.40
N MET A 87 5.64 -10.43 7.16
CA MET A 87 6.68 -11.19 6.46
C MET A 87 7.07 -12.46 7.25
N LYS A 88 7.28 -12.37 8.56
CA LYS A 88 7.56 -13.54 9.42
C LYS A 88 6.45 -14.59 9.30
N LYS A 89 5.19 -14.18 9.45
CA LYS A 89 4.01 -15.05 9.29
C LYS A 89 3.90 -15.65 7.89
N ASN A 90 4.30 -14.92 6.85
CA ASN A 90 4.30 -15.43 5.49
C ASN A 90 5.44 -16.44 5.25
N ALA A 91 6.61 -16.23 5.86
CA ALA A 91 7.74 -17.18 5.78
C ALA A 91 7.39 -18.53 6.43
N GLU A 92 6.65 -18.52 7.54
CA GLU A 92 6.12 -19.74 8.16
C GLU A 92 5.12 -20.48 7.24
N LYS A 93 4.28 -19.74 6.51
CA LYS A 93 3.31 -20.31 5.57
C LYS A 93 3.92 -20.80 4.26
N TYR A 94 5.01 -20.18 3.81
CA TYR A 94 5.67 -20.46 2.54
C TYR A 94 7.17 -20.75 2.74
N PRO A 95 7.55 -21.87 3.39
CA PRO A 95 8.97 -22.23 3.58
C PRO A 95 9.73 -22.31 2.25
N ILE A 96 10.98 -21.83 2.23
CA ILE A 96 11.78 -21.67 1.00
C ILE A 96 11.92 -23.00 0.24
N ASP A 97 12.16 -24.10 0.94
CA ASP A 97 12.33 -25.44 0.39
C ASP A 97 11.08 -25.96 -0.35
N LYS A 98 9.90 -25.45 0.00
CA LYS A 98 8.63 -25.84 -0.60
C LYS A 98 8.08 -24.81 -1.59
N SER A 99 8.34 -23.53 -1.35
CA SER A 99 7.68 -22.42 -2.06
C SER A 99 8.53 -21.78 -3.17
N LYS A 100 9.84 -22.06 -3.22
CA LYS A 100 10.73 -21.41 -4.20
C LYS A 100 10.37 -21.82 -5.64
N GLY A 101 10.09 -20.83 -6.49
CA GLY A 101 9.81 -21.02 -7.92
C GLY A 101 8.41 -21.56 -8.23
N THR A 102 7.51 -21.62 -7.24
CA THR A 102 6.13 -22.07 -7.42
C THR A 102 5.14 -20.99 -6.98
N SER A 103 4.04 -20.85 -7.73
CA SER A 103 2.92 -19.97 -7.39
C SER A 103 1.80 -20.69 -6.64
N LYS A 104 1.99 -21.96 -6.30
CA LYS A 104 1.02 -22.76 -5.54
C LYS A 104 0.73 -22.09 -4.19
N LYS A 105 -0.53 -22.15 -3.77
CA LYS A 105 -0.92 -21.70 -2.42
C LYS A 105 -0.32 -22.64 -1.39
N TYR A 106 -0.12 -22.14 -0.16
CA TYR A 106 0.44 -22.94 0.93
C TYR A 106 -0.36 -24.21 1.25
N SER A 107 -1.64 -24.27 0.89
CA SER A 107 -2.48 -25.47 1.00
C SER A 107 -2.05 -26.59 0.05
N ASP A 108 -1.32 -26.23 -1.01
CA ASP A 108 -0.99 -27.10 -2.15
C ASP A 108 0.53 -27.30 -2.30
N LEU A 109 1.32 -26.86 -1.30
CA LEU A 109 2.79 -26.98 -1.23
C LEU A 109 3.27 -28.32 -0.69
#